data_AF-A0AAD6ML80-F1
#
_entry.id   AF-A0AAD6ML80-F1
#
_cell.length_a   1.000
_cell.length_b   1.000
_cell.length_c   1.000
_cell.angle_alpha   90.00
_cell.angle_beta   90.00
_cell.angle_gamma   90.00
#
_symmetry.space_group_name_H-M   'P 1'
#
loop_
_entity.id
_entity.type
_entity.pdbx_description
1 polymer ?
#
loop_
_entity_poly.entity_id
_entity_poly.type
_entity_poly.pdbx_seq_one_letter_code
_entity_poly.pdbx_strand_id
1 'polypeptide(L)'
;MLVSAILTSVGINSALCVLFVVLYSILKKQPSYYEVYIPRLLVEGNSKRRSRFNLERLIPSTGWLPKAWKLSEEEMLSSSGLDAVVYMRTITFCLKVFSFAGIIGVFILLPVNCSGTELHQIDFEDLYSNSLDVFTISNVNRGSKWLWIHFSSVYAITIFICYLLYHVSSNLCSYRLLSTLILAEYDYLQSLFPGSVTEYNYISSKRIAYFYSSKPQPHHFTILVRNIPVSAGSSVSDSVEGFFTEYYPTTYLSHIVVRRTSKVQSLINDAKQLYRRLLHLQSEPSEQKYKQVGLFEKKVDRLDHYGKRLEDLEQNARLEQSEVSLAKYVSFGVLQTTVNVETES
;
A
#
# COMPACT_ATOMS: atom_id res chain seq x y z
N MET A 1 18.24 29.61 12.45
CA MET A 1 18.63 28.17 12.56
C MET A 1 20.12 28.07 12.22
N LEU A 2 20.94 27.43 13.05
CA LEU A 2 22.39 27.36 12.79
C LEU A 2 22.70 26.43 11.61
N VAL A 3 23.46 26.90 10.63
CA VAL A 3 23.98 26.09 9.51
C VAL A 3 24.72 24.84 10.01
N SER A 4 25.45 24.94 11.13
CA SER A 4 26.17 23.81 11.71
C SER A 4 25.24 22.68 12.19
N ALA A 5 24.03 23.02 12.65
CA ALA A 5 23.05 22.02 13.08
C ALA A 5 22.51 21.23 11.87
N ILE A 6 22.26 21.91 10.75
CA ILE A 6 21.88 21.26 9.49
C ILE A 6 23.00 20.37 8.98
N LEU A 7 24.24 20.88 8.95
CA LEU A 7 25.38 20.11 8.46
C LEU A 7 25.66 18.86 9.31
N THR A 8 25.56 18.99 10.64
CA THR A 8 25.68 17.87 11.58
C THR A 8 24.60 16.83 11.33
N SER A 9 23.34 17.26 11.17
CA SER A 9 22.21 16.37 10.87
C SER A 9 22.39 15.63 9.54
N VAL A 10 22.78 16.35 8.48
CA VAL A 10 23.07 15.76 7.16
C VAL A 10 24.20 14.74 7.26
N GLY A 11 25.26 15.06 7.98
CA GLY A 11 26.39 14.14 8.20
C GLY A 11 25.97 12.85 8.90
N ILE A 12 25.26 12.96 10.03
CA ILE A 12 24.78 11.80 10.79
C ILE A 12 23.82 10.93 9.96
N ASN A 13 22.83 11.55 9.32
CA ASN A 13 21.85 10.83 8.51
C ASN A 13 22.48 10.15 7.30
N SER A 14 23.47 10.80 6.66
CA SER A 14 24.21 10.20 5.54
C SER A 14 25.05 9.01 6.00
N ALA A 15 25.72 9.11 7.16
CA ALA A 15 26.49 8.01 7.73
C ALA A 15 25.59 6.81 8.07
N LEU A 16 24.43 7.05 8.68
CA LEU A 16 23.43 6.01 8.95
C LEU A 16 22.88 5.38 7.67
N CYS A 17 22.62 6.17 6.63
CA CYS A 17 22.19 5.67 5.33
C CYS A 17 23.22 4.71 4.73
N VAL A 18 24.50 5.10 4.70
CA VAL A 18 25.60 4.22 4.22
C VAL A 18 25.69 2.96 5.07
N LEU A 19 25.62 3.06 6.39
CA LEU A 19 25.62 1.91 7.30
C LEU A 19 24.48 0.92 6.97
N PHE A 20 23.25 1.41 6.79
CA PHE A 20 22.11 0.56 6.47
C PHE A 20 22.18 -0.04 5.07
N VAL A 21 22.70 0.69 4.08
CA VAL A 21 22.92 0.17 2.71
C VAL A 21 23.96 -0.95 2.73
N VAL A 22 25.05 -0.79 3.49
CA VAL A 22 26.07 -1.82 3.68
C VAL A 22 25.47 -3.04 4.38
N LEU A 23 24.76 -2.82 5.50
CA LEU A 23 24.12 -3.89 6.26
C LEU A 23 23.12 -4.67 5.40
N TYR A 24 22.25 -3.98 4.65
CA TYR A 24 21.32 -4.60 3.70
C TYR A 24 22.06 -5.43 2.64
N SER A 25 23.14 -4.88 2.07
CA SER A 25 23.93 -5.55 1.03
C SER A 25 24.60 -6.83 1.51
N ILE A 26 24.89 -6.93 2.82
CA ILE A 26 25.44 -8.13 3.47
C ILE A 26 24.31 -9.10 3.85
N LEU A 27 23.31 -8.62 4.60
CA LEU A 27 22.23 -9.45 5.18
C LEU A 27 21.39 -10.14 4.10
N LYS A 28 21.09 -9.46 2.98
CA LYS A 28 20.32 -10.03 1.87
C LYS A 28 20.95 -11.30 1.29
N LYS A 29 22.28 -11.43 1.36
CA LYS A 29 22.99 -12.58 0.79
C LYS A 29 23.03 -13.76 1.78
N GLN A 30 22.88 -13.51 3.09
CA GLN A 30 23.06 -14.52 4.12
C GLN A 30 21.94 -15.57 4.09
N PRO A 31 22.28 -16.87 4.26
CA PRO A 31 21.34 -17.95 4.01
C PRO A 31 20.20 -17.99 5.04
N SER A 32 20.47 -17.51 6.26
CA SER A 32 19.49 -17.43 7.34
C SER A 32 18.41 -16.37 7.11
N TYR A 33 18.67 -15.36 6.26
CA TYR A 33 17.75 -14.23 6.05
C TYR A 33 17.04 -14.28 4.69
N TYR A 34 17.21 -15.35 3.90
CA TYR A 34 16.55 -15.47 2.59
C TYR A 34 15.02 -15.41 2.69
N GLU A 35 14.45 -16.05 3.71
CA GLU A 35 13.00 -16.06 3.94
C GLU A 35 12.44 -14.65 4.19
N VAL A 36 13.26 -13.74 4.74
CA VAL A 36 12.86 -12.35 5.04
C VAL A 36 13.03 -11.44 3.82
N TYR A 37 14.17 -11.50 3.14
CA TYR A 37 14.49 -10.55 2.06
C TYR A 37 13.99 -10.98 0.68
N ILE A 38 13.74 -12.27 0.46
CA ILE A 38 13.34 -12.82 -0.84
C ILE A 38 12.18 -13.84 -0.69
N PRO A 39 11.07 -13.49 -0.04
CA PRO A 39 9.97 -14.43 0.20
C PRO A 39 9.28 -14.86 -1.11
N ARG A 40 9.11 -13.92 -2.07
CA ARG A 40 8.41 -14.20 -3.34
C ARG A 40 9.15 -15.22 -4.21
N LEU A 41 10.47 -15.09 -4.36
CA LEU A 41 11.25 -16.05 -5.17
C LEU A 41 11.33 -17.44 -4.51
N LEU A 42 11.15 -17.52 -3.18
CA LEU A 42 11.08 -18.79 -2.46
C LEU A 42 9.75 -19.50 -2.70
N VAL A 43 8.63 -18.76 -2.66
CA VAL A 43 7.29 -19.30 -2.94
C VAL A 43 7.19 -19.78 -4.39
N GLU A 44 7.83 -19.09 -5.32
CA GLU A 44 7.85 -19.44 -6.75
C GLU A 44 8.75 -20.64 -7.09
N GLY A 45 9.41 -21.26 -6.10
CA GLY A 45 10.19 -22.49 -6.25
C GLY A 45 11.51 -22.32 -7.02
N ASN A 46 11.81 -21.12 -7.51
CA ASN A 46 12.95 -20.86 -8.39
C ASN A 46 14.31 -20.70 -7.66
N SER A 47 14.32 -20.58 -6.33
CA SER A 47 15.57 -20.43 -5.58
C SER A 47 15.97 -21.72 -4.84
N LYS A 48 17.03 -22.38 -5.30
CA LYS A 48 17.69 -23.47 -4.56
C LYS A 48 18.32 -22.89 -3.28
N ARG A 49 17.87 -23.36 -2.10
CA ARG A 49 18.42 -23.01 -0.77
C ARG A 49 19.90 -23.41 -0.71
N ARG A 50 20.81 -22.50 -1.08
CA ARG A 50 22.26 -22.78 -1.10
C ARG A 50 22.81 -22.67 0.32
N SER A 51 23.03 -23.83 0.93
CA SER A 51 23.27 -24.03 2.37
C SER A 51 24.66 -23.60 2.89
N ARG A 52 25.68 -23.41 2.03
CA ARG A 52 27.04 -23.10 2.52
C ARG A 52 27.26 -21.60 2.76
N PHE A 53 27.83 -21.29 3.92
CA PHE A 53 28.38 -19.98 4.25
C PHE A 53 29.68 -19.77 3.45
N ASN A 54 29.77 -18.66 2.72
CA ASN A 54 30.97 -18.22 2.00
C ASN A 54 31.38 -16.84 2.51
N LEU A 55 32.65 -16.63 2.85
CA LEU A 55 33.14 -15.34 3.38
C LEU A 55 33.09 -14.20 2.35
N GLU A 56 33.18 -14.50 1.05
CA GLU A 56 32.97 -13.54 -0.05
C GLU A 56 31.60 -12.84 0.01
N ARG A 57 30.64 -13.45 0.72
CA ARG A 57 29.29 -12.93 0.90
C ARG A 57 29.23 -11.71 1.83
N LEU A 58 30.25 -11.48 2.64
CA LEU A 58 30.35 -10.32 3.53
C LEU A 58 30.80 -9.05 2.80
N ILE A 59 31.27 -9.17 1.55
CA ILE A 59 31.63 -8.01 0.73
C ILE A 59 30.33 -7.32 0.27
N PRO A 60 30.10 -6.04 0.61
CA PRO A 60 28.91 -5.32 0.17
C PRO A 60 28.92 -5.19 -1.35
N SER A 61 27.82 -5.54 -2.00
CA SER A 61 27.66 -5.37 -3.45
C SER A 61 26.59 -4.34 -3.75
N THR A 62 26.92 -3.34 -4.56
CA THR A 62 25.97 -2.32 -5.05
C THR A 62 25.20 -2.77 -6.29
N GLY A 63 25.51 -3.94 -6.87
CA GLY A 63 24.92 -4.43 -8.12
C GLY A 63 23.40 -4.65 -8.11
N TRP A 64 22.74 -4.58 -6.94
CA TRP A 64 21.27 -4.59 -6.85
C TRP A 64 20.66 -3.21 -7.17
N LEU A 65 21.36 -2.10 -6.92
CA LEU A 65 20.91 -0.74 -7.21
C LEU A 65 20.62 -0.51 -8.71
N PRO A 66 21.57 -0.77 -9.64
CA PRO A 66 21.31 -0.55 -11.06
C PRO A 66 20.25 -1.52 -11.60
N LYS A 67 20.10 -2.72 -11.02
CA LYS A 67 19.02 -3.64 -11.37
C LYS A 67 17.65 -3.11 -10.93
N ALA A 68 17.56 -2.54 -9.73
CA ALA A 68 16.34 -1.92 -9.25
C ALA A 68 15.96 -0.66 -10.06
N TRP A 69 16.96 0.11 -10.50
CA TRP A 69 16.74 1.31 -11.30
C TRP A 69 16.30 1.04 -12.75
N LYS A 70 16.74 -0.08 -13.33
CA LYS A 70 16.41 -0.45 -14.73
C LYS A 70 15.05 -1.13 -14.90
N LEU A 71 14.34 -1.41 -13.81
CA LEU A 71 13.08 -2.15 -13.85
C LEU A 71 12.03 -1.39 -14.67
N SER A 72 11.45 -2.05 -15.67
CA SER A 72 10.44 -1.44 -16.54
C SER A 72 9.05 -1.42 -15.91
N GLU A 73 8.18 -0.49 -16.35
CA GLU A 73 6.80 -0.44 -15.86
C GLU A 73 6.00 -1.71 -16.18
N GLU A 74 6.29 -2.37 -17.31
CA GLU A 74 5.61 -3.61 -17.73
C GLU A 74 5.98 -4.80 -16.83
N GLU A 75 7.27 -4.96 -16.51
CA GLU A 75 7.74 -5.96 -15.55
C GLU A 75 7.23 -5.67 -14.13
N MET A 76 7.09 -4.40 -13.76
CA MET A 76 6.47 -4.01 -12.50
C MET A 76 4.99 -4.40 -12.44
N LEU A 77 4.25 -4.15 -13.52
CA LEU A 77 2.85 -4.49 -13.62
C LEU A 77 2.63 -6.00 -13.51
N SER A 78 3.45 -6.81 -14.21
CA SER A 78 3.32 -8.27 -14.20
C SER A 78 3.74 -8.90 -12.87
N SER A 79 4.78 -8.38 -12.21
CA SER A 79 5.34 -8.97 -10.99
C SER A 79 4.72 -8.46 -9.69
N SER A 80 4.27 -7.20 -9.67
CA SER A 80 3.86 -6.50 -8.44
C SER A 80 2.48 -5.88 -8.52
N GLY A 81 1.84 -5.91 -9.69
CA GLY A 81 0.49 -5.41 -9.90
C GLY A 81 0.42 -3.89 -10.08
N LEU A 82 -0.81 -3.42 -10.31
CA LEU A 82 -1.09 -2.03 -10.67
C LEU A 82 -0.75 -1.04 -9.56
N ASP A 83 -1.03 -1.38 -8.30
CA ASP A 83 -0.80 -0.49 -7.16
C ASP A 83 0.68 -0.11 -7.01
N ALA A 84 1.59 -1.06 -7.29
CA ALA A 84 3.02 -0.81 -7.27
C ALA A 84 3.45 0.19 -8.36
N VAL A 85 2.88 0.06 -9.57
CA VAL A 85 3.14 0.99 -10.68
C VAL A 85 2.65 2.40 -10.34
N VAL A 86 1.44 2.52 -9.79
CA VAL A 86 0.88 3.81 -9.36
C VAL A 86 1.73 4.45 -8.25
N TYR A 87 2.20 3.65 -7.30
CA TYR A 87 3.10 4.12 -6.25
C TYR A 87 4.42 4.64 -6.83
N MET A 88 5.08 3.89 -7.71
CA MET A 88 6.32 4.33 -8.34
C MET A 88 6.16 5.60 -9.16
N ARG A 89 5.06 5.72 -9.92
CA ARG A 89 4.74 6.95 -10.65
C ARG A 89 4.53 8.15 -9.74
N THR A 90 3.95 7.95 -8.54
CA THR A 90 3.84 9.01 -7.53
C THR A 90 5.22 9.49 -7.07
N ILE A 91 6.16 8.57 -6.84
CA ILE A 91 7.54 8.93 -6.48
C ILE A 91 8.22 9.70 -7.61
N THR A 92 8.12 9.22 -8.86
CA THR A 92 8.69 9.93 -10.03
C THR A 92 8.04 11.30 -10.24
N PHE A 93 6.73 11.44 -10.02
CA PHE A 93 6.03 12.72 -10.05
C PHE A 93 6.62 13.71 -9.04
N CYS A 94 6.77 13.29 -7.77
CA CYS A 94 7.39 14.13 -6.75
C CYS A 94 8.81 14.55 -7.15
N LEU A 95 9.64 13.62 -7.63
CA LEU A 95 11.00 13.91 -8.08
C LEU A 95 11.04 14.94 -9.21
N LYS A 96 10.13 14.86 -10.19
CA LYS A 96 10.03 15.84 -11.28
C LYS A 96 9.65 17.24 -10.77
N VAL A 97 8.67 17.33 -9.87
CA VAL A 97 8.24 18.59 -9.27
C VAL A 97 9.37 19.23 -8.46
N PHE A 98 10.01 18.47 -7.57
CA PHE A 98 11.10 18.97 -6.75
C PHE A 98 12.35 19.31 -7.57
N SER A 99 12.63 18.58 -8.66
CA SER A 99 13.75 18.92 -9.54
C SER A 99 13.51 20.26 -10.24
N PHE A 100 12.30 20.48 -10.79
CA PHE A 100 11.95 21.74 -11.44
C PHE A 100 11.95 22.92 -10.46
N ALA A 101 11.28 22.76 -9.31
CA ALA A 101 11.28 23.76 -8.24
C ALA A 101 12.69 24.01 -7.70
N GLY A 102 13.52 22.97 -7.59
CA GLY A 102 14.90 23.05 -7.15
C GLY A 102 15.79 23.83 -8.12
N ILE A 103 15.62 23.66 -9.43
CA ILE A 103 16.33 24.45 -10.45
C ILE A 103 15.96 25.93 -10.31
N ILE A 104 14.67 26.26 -10.21
CA ILE A 104 14.20 27.64 -9.98
C ILE A 104 14.74 28.17 -8.65
N GLY A 105 14.70 27.35 -7.59
CA GLY A 105 15.20 27.70 -6.27
C GLY A 105 16.68 28.06 -6.28
N VAL A 106 17.53 27.21 -6.86
CA VAL A 106 18.99 27.36 -6.84
C VAL A 106 19.46 28.44 -7.82
N PHE A 107 18.90 28.52 -9.02
CA PHE A 107 19.42 29.40 -10.07
C PHE A 107 18.71 30.75 -10.15
N ILE A 108 17.50 30.89 -9.60
CA ILE A 108 16.72 32.13 -9.68
C ILE A 108 16.51 32.70 -8.27
N LEU A 109 15.86 31.96 -7.37
CA LEU A 109 15.46 32.52 -6.08
C LEU A 109 16.65 32.73 -5.13
N LEU A 110 17.63 31.82 -5.13
CA LEU A 110 18.78 31.92 -4.26
C LEU A 110 19.66 33.15 -4.58
N PRO A 111 20.06 33.44 -5.83
CA PRO A 111 20.78 34.67 -6.16
C PRO A 111 20.00 35.96 -5.85
N VAL A 112 18.68 35.95 -6.08
CA VAL A 112 17.79 37.07 -5.77
C VAL A 112 17.78 37.36 -4.27
N ASN A 113 17.65 36.33 -3.44
CA ASN A 113 17.65 36.46 -1.98
C ASN A 113 19.01 36.95 -1.45
N CYS A 114 20.11 36.40 -1.95
CA CYS A 114 21.46 36.82 -1.55
C CYS A 114 21.79 38.27 -1.92
N SER A 115 21.12 38.82 -2.94
CA SER A 115 21.35 40.21 -3.39
C SER A 115 20.63 41.25 -2.53
N GLY A 116 19.78 40.83 -1.59
CA GLY A 116 19.11 41.71 -0.66
C GLY A 116 20.03 42.26 0.44
N THR A 117 19.71 43.44 0.97
CA THR A 117 20.53 44.13 1.97
C THR A 117 19.82 44.38 3.30
N GLU A 118 18.60 43.87 3.50
CA GLU A 118 17.80 44.18 4.69
C GLU A 118 18.43 43.64 5.99
N LEU A 119 19.00 42.43 5.94
CA LEU A 119 19.58 41.80 7.13
C LEU A 119 20.97 42.36 7.49
N HIS A 120 21.67 43.01 6.56
CA HIS A 120 22.98 43.62 6.81
C HIS A 120 22.91 44.87 7.71
N GLN A 121 21.72 45.42 7.97
CA GLN A 121 21.53 46.51 8.93
C GLN A 121 21.44 46.03 10.39
N ILE A 122 21.40 44.72 10.61
CA ILE A 122 21.26 44.08 11.93
C ILE A 122 22.67 43.66 12.42
N ASP A 123 22.93 43.76 13.73
CA ASP A 123 24.24 43.51 14.36
C ASP A 123 24.90 42.17 13.96
N PHE A 124 26.23 42.14 13.87
CA PHE A 124 27.01 40.98 13.44
C PHE A 124 26.82 39.71 14.30
N GLU A 125 26.48 39.84 15.59
CA GLU A 125 26.16 38.71 16.47
C GLU A 125 24.84 38.02 16.08
N ASP A 126 23.85 38.78 15.62
CA ASP A 126 22.54 38.25 15.17
C ASP A 126 22.63 37.60 13.78
N LEU A 127 23.59 38.01 12.94
CA LEU A 127 23.82 37.40 11.63
C LEU A 127 24.34 35.96 11.72
N TYR A 128 25.13 35.63 12.75
CA TYR A 128 25.63 34.26 12.93
C TYR A 128 24.51 33.28 13.31
N SER A 129 23.58 33.72 14.17
CA SER A 129 22.42 32.92 14.61
C SER A 129 21.33 32.78 13.52
N ASN A 130 21.21 33.80 12.65
CA ASN A 130 20.25 33.89 11.55
C ASN A 130 20.85 33.67 10.15
N SER A 131 21.99 32.98 10.07
CA SER A 131 22.76 32.77 8.82
C SER A 131 21.96 32.19 7.64
N LEU A 132 20.86 31.48 7.88
CA LEU A 132 19.99 30.95 6.81
C LEU A 132 18.99 31.97 6.27
N ASP A 133 18.66 33.02 7.02
CA ASP A 133 17.66 34.00 6.63
C ASP A 133 18.14 34.86 5.46
N VAL A 134 19.46 34.96 5.28
CA VAL A 134 20.14 35.56 4.12
C VAL A 134 19.72 34.89 2.80
N PHE A 135 19.41 33.59 2.83
CA PHE A 135 18.98 32.82 1.66
C PHE A 135 17.46 32.86 1.45
N THR A 136 16.71 33.60 2.27
CA THR A 136 15.25 33.66 2.23
C THR A 136 14.74 35.01 1.74
N ILE A 137 13.44 35.08 1.49
CA ILE A 137 12.76 36.33 1.09
C ILE A 137 12.89 37.44 2.14
N SER A 138 13.20 37.10 3.40
CA SER A 138 13.41 38.06 4.49
C SER A 138 14.58 39.01 4.25
N ASN A 139 15.55 38.64 3.41
CA ASN A 139 16.69 39.50 3.07
C ASN A 139 16.35 40.54 1.98
N VAL A 140 15.25 40.36 1.25
CA VAL A 140 14.85 41.23 0.14
C VAL A 140 14.15 42.49 0.65
N ASN A 141 14.54 43.67 0.13
CA ASN A 141 14.02 44.95 0.57
C ASN A 141 12.50 45.09 0.42
N ARG A 142 11.86 45.70 1.43
CA ARG A 142 10.41 45.95 1.41
C ARG A 142 10.04 46.90 0.27
N GLY A 143 9.02 46.55 -0.52
CA GLY A 143 8.60 47.32 -1.70
C GLY A 143 9.50 47.14 -2.93
N SER A 144 10.49 46.26 -2.86
CA SER A 144 11.40 45.96 -3.95
C SER A 144 10.69 45.25 -5.12
N LYS A 145 11.06 45.63 -6.36
CA LYS A 145 10.56 44.95 -7.57
C LYS A 145 10.97 43.47 -7.65
N TRP A 146 12.00 43.07 -6.91
CA TRP A 146 12.49 41.69 -6.85
C TRP A 146 11.46 40.71 -6.25
N LEU A 147 10.52 41.18 -5.44
CA LEU A 147 9.41 40.37 -4.93
C LEU A 147 8.51 39.81 -6.05
N TRP A 148 8.45 40.47 -7.21
CA TRP A 148 7.73 39.96 -8.37
C TRP A 148 8.36 38.69 -8.96
N ILE A 149 9.66 38.49 -8.79
CA ILE A 149 10.34 37.26 -9.22
C ILE A 149 9.88 36.07 -8.36
N HIS A 150 9.72 36.26 -7.05
CA HIS A 150 9.14 35.26 -6.16
C HIS A 150 7.70 34.93 -6.56
N PHE A 151 6.87 35.96 -6.75
CA PHE A 151 5.49 35.80 -7.18
C PHE A 151 5.39 35.02 -8.49
N SER A 152 6.14 35.42 -9.53
CA SER A 152 6.18 34.75 -10.83
C SER A 152 6.65 33.29 -10.71
N SER A 153 7.66 33.02 -9.88
CA SER A 153 8.19 31.67 -9.66
C SER A 153 7.15 30.73 -9.05
N VAL A 154 6.30 31.22 -8.14
CA VAL A 154 5.20 30.42 -7.57
C VAL A 154 4.22 30.02 -8.67
N TYR A 155 3.77 30.96 -9.52
CA TYR A 155 2.89 30.62 -10.64
C TYR A 155 3.52 29.65 -11.63
N ALA A 156 4.79 29.82 -11.97
CA ALA A 156 5.51 28.91 -12.86
C ALA A 156 5.55 27.48 -12.29
N ILE A 157 5.86 27.33 -11.00
CA ILE A 157 5.85 26.04 -10.31
C ILE A 157 4.42 25.46 -10.27
N THR A 158 3.41 26.27 -9.93
CA THR A 158 2.00 25.83 -9.89
C THR A 158 1.52 25.35 -11.27
N ILE A 159 1.78 26.10 -12.34
CA ILE A 159 1.41 25.71 -13.70
C ILE A 159 2.09 24.39 -14.08
N PHE A 160 3.38 24.23 -13.76
CA PHE A 160 4.10 22.99 -14.02
C PHE A 160 3.54 21.80 -13.24
N ILE A 161 3.18 21.99 -11.96
CA ILE A 161 2.52 20.97 -11.15
C ILE A 161 1.16 20.60 -11.76
N CYS A 162 0.34 21.58 -12.13
CA CYS A 162 -0.95 21.35 -12.78
C CYS A 162 -0.81 20.59 -14.10
N TYR A 163 0.20 20.95 -14.92
CA TYR A 163 0.53 20.23 -16.15
C TYR A 163 0.91 18.76 -15.88
N LEU A 164 1.83 18.53 -14.93
CA LEU A 164 2.22 17.16 -14.57
C LEU A 164 1.05 16.37 -13.96
N LEU A 165 0.22 17.00 -13.14
CA LEU A 165 -0.98 16.37 -12.58
C LEU A 165 -1.99 16.02 -13.66
N TYR A 166 -2.21 16.88 -14.64
CA TYR A 166 -3.09 16.59 -15.77
C TYR A 166 -2.57 15.38 -16.58
N HIS A 167 -1.27 15.36 -16.88
CA HIS A 167 -0.63 14.24 -17.56
C HIS A 167 -0.68 12.94 -16.74
N VAL A 168 -0.39 13.00 -15.44
CA VAL A 168 -0.44 11.81 -14.58
C VAL A 168 -1.89 11.34 -14.41
N SER A 169 -2.85 12.25 -14.26
CA SER A 169 -4.26 11.93 -14.04
C SER A 169 -4.93 11.36 -15.29
N SER A 170 -4.63 11.86 -16.50
CA SER A 170 -5.09 11.26 -17.76
C SER A 170 -4.60 9.82 -17.91
N ASN A 171 -3.32 9.60 -17.65
CA ASN A 171 -2.74 8.26 -17.61
C ASN A 171 -3.39 7.39 -16.51
N LEU A 172 -3.45 7.85 -15.26
CA LEU A 172 -3.99 7.09 -14.12
C LEU A 172 -5.48 6.80 -14.23
N CYS A 173 -6.28 7.75 -14.74
CA CYS A 173 -7.70 7.56 -15.01
C CYS A 173 -7.88 6.37 -15.95
N SER A 174 -7.04 6.29 -16.96
CA SER A 174 -7.02 5.15 -17.86
C SER A 174 -6.60 3.84 -17.18
N TYR A 175 -5.65 3.88 -16.23
CA TYR A 175 -5.24 2.72 -15.40
C TYR A 175 -6.22 2.34 -14.28
N ARG A 176 -7.07 3.25 -13.77
CA ARG A 176 -8.06 3.01 -12.70
C ARG A 176 -9.44 2.69 -13.24
N LEU A 177 -9.88 3.35 -14.32
CA LEU A 177 -11.00 2.84 -15.11
C LEU A 177 -10.69 1.40 -15.48
N LEU A 178 -9.45 1.08 -15.94
CA LEU A 178 -8.54 -0.01 -15.50
C LEU A 178 -9.11 -1.26 -14.80
N SER A 179 -9.72 -0.98 -13.65
CA SER A 179 -10.12 -1.96 -12.65
C SER A 179 -11.64 -1.95 -12.37
N THR A 180 -12.36 -0.83 -12.55
CA THR A 180 -13.67 -0.65 -11.90
C THR A 180 -14.89 -0.44 -12.78
N LEU A 181 -14.81 -0.39 -14.12
CA LEU A 181 -16.03 -0.16 -14.93
C LEU A 181 -16.36 -1.28 -15.92
N ILE A 182 -17.48 -1.94 -15.60
CA ILE A 182 -18.40 -2.62 -16.52
C ILE A 182 -19.24 -1.52 -17.20
N LEU A 183 -18.95 -1.30 -18.48
CA LEU A 183 -19.77 -0.93 -19.66
C LEU A 183 -21.10 -0.12 -19.58
N ALA A 184 -21.57 0.43 -18.46
CA ALA A 184 -22.93 0.99 -18.40
C ALA A 184 -23.07 2.52 -18.58
N GLU A 185 -21.98 3.29 -18.69
CA GLU A 185 -22.08 4.78 -18.68
C GLU A 185 -21.16 5.45 -19.74
N TYR A 186 -20.85 4.73 -20.83
CA TYR A 186 -19.94 5.18 -21.87
C TYR A 186 -20.55 6.23 -22.82
N ASP A 187 -21.82 6.05 -23.22
CA ASP A 187 -22.46 6.91 -24.22
C ASP A 187 -22.65 8.37 -23.77
N TYR A 188 -22.70 8.63 -22.46
CA TYR A 188 -22.89 9.98 -21.93
C TYR A 188 -21.59 10.81 -21.94
N LEU A 189 -20.45 10.18 -21.58
CA LEU A 189 -19.16 10.86 -21.46
C LEU A 189 -18.52 11.20 -22.81
N GLN A 190 -18.87 10.47 -23.87
CA GLN A 190 -18.39 10.71 -25.24
C GLN A 190 -18.90 12.04 -25.82
N SER A 191 -20.02 12.58 -25.31
CA SER A 191 -20.56 13.86 -25.75
C SER A 191 -19.87 15.09 -25.15
N LEU A 192 -19.22 14.94 -23.99
CA LEU A 192 -18.78 16.08 -23.18
C LEU A 192 -17.30 16.46 -23.39
N PHE A 193 -16.44 15.53 -23.84
CA PHE A 193 -15.00 15.77 -24.02
C PHE A 193 -14.36 14.97 -25.18
N PRO A 194 -14.42 15.44 -26.44
CA PRO A 194 -13.96 14.67 -27.60
C PRO A 194 -12.42 14.47 -27.68
N GLY A 195 -11.62 15.29 -27.00
CA GLY A 195 -10.14 15.23 -27.05
C GLY A 195 -9.48 14.20 -26.12
N SER A 196 -10.15 13.75 -25.06
CA SER A 196 -9.64 12.74 -24.12
C SER A 196 -9.98 11.29 -24.53
N VAL A 197 -10.74 11.11 -25.61
CA VAL A 197 -11.34 9.84 -26.02
C VAL A 197 -10.32 8.90 -26.66
N THR A 198 -9.26 9.40 -27.32
CA THR A 198 -8.26 8.57 -28.02
C THR A 198 -7.39 7.77 -27.06
N GLU A 199 -6.88 8.42 -26.00
CA GLU A 199 -6.09 7.75 -24.96
C GLU A 199 -6.96 6.80 -24.13
N TYR A 200 -8.19 7.21 -23.80
CA TYR A 200 -9.16 6.34 -23.15
C TYR A 200 -9.47 5.08 -23.98
N ASN A 201 -9.73 5.22 -25.28
CA ASN A 201 -10.03 4.09 -26.17
C ASN A 201 -8.84 3.13 -26.31
N TYR A 202 -7.62 3.67 -26.41
CA TYR A 202 -6.40 2.86 -26.43
C TYR A 202 -6.27 2.03 -25.15
N ILE A 203 -6.50 2.67 -24.00
CA ILE A 203 -6.30 2.00 -22.71
C ILE A 203 -7.44 1.04 -22.43
N SER A 204 -8.70 1.41 -22.70
CA SER A 204 -9.86 0.51 -22.66
C SER A 204 -9.66 -0.75 -23.51
N SER A 205 -9.11 -0.61 -24.72
CA SER A 205 -8.80 -1.76 -25.59
C SER A 205 -7.74 -2.68 -24.95
N LYS A 206 -6.69 -2.11 -24.34
CA LYS A 206 -5.69 -2.88 -23.58
C LYS A 206 -6.31 -3.57 -22.36
N ARG A 207 -7.31 -2.98 -21.70
CA ARG A 207 -8.04 -3.61 -20.59
C ARG A 207 -8.82 -4.83 -21.03
N ILE A 208 -9.57 -4.70 -22.10
CA ILE A 208 -10.43 -5.75 -22.61
C ILE A 208 -9.54 -6.92 -23.04
N ALA A 209 -8.44 -6.63 -23.73
CA ALA A 209 -7.42 -7.63 -24.04
C ALA A 209 -6.81 -8.27 -22.78
N TYR A 210 -6.46 -7.48 -21.75
CA TYR A 210 -5.91 -8.02 -20.50
C TYR A 210 -6.92 -8.88 -19.74
N PHE A 211 -8.18 -8.44 -19.64
CA PHE A 211 -9.27 -9.16 -18.98
C PHE A 211 -9.54 -10.50 -19.66
N TYR A 212 -9.63 -10.52 -20.99
CA TYR A 212 -9.78 -11.76 -21.76
C TYR A 212 -8.55 -12.67 -21.70
N SER A 213 -7.35 -12.10 -21.55
CA SER A 213 -6.11 -12.88 -21.39
C SER A 213 -5.84 -13.38 -19.97
N SER A 214 -6.50 -12.78 -18.96
CA SER A 214 -6.27 -13.07 -17.56
C SER A 214 -7.10 -14.25 -17.08
N LYS A 215 -6.57 -14.99 -16.10
CA LYS A 215 -7.35 -16.05 -15.46
C LYS A 215 -8.55 -15.45 -14.72
N PRO A 216 -9.75 -16.05 -14.83
CA PRO A 216 -10.93 -15.57 -14.11
C PRO A 216 -10.67 -15.59 -12.60
N GLN A 217 -10.89 -14.46 -11.94
CA GLN A 217 -10.73 -14.32 -10.49
C GLN A 217 -12.10 -14.15 -9.83
N PRO A 218 -12.33 -14.66 -8.60
CA PRO A 218 -13.63 -14.56 -7.94
C PRO A 218 -14.16 -13.13 -7.83
N HIS A 219 -13.28 -12.14 -7.62
CA HIS A 219 -13.68 -10.74 -7.47
C HIS A 219 -14.18 -10.09 -8.77
N HIS A 220 -13.85 -10.63 -9.96
CA HIS A 220 -14.42 -10.16 -11.22
C HIS A 220 -15.92 -10.46 -11.32
N PHE A 221 -16.36 -11.49 -10.59
CA PHE A 221 -17.71 -12.02 -10.61
C PHE A 221 -18.39 -11.80 -9.27
N THR A 222 -17.83 -11.02 -8.34
CA THR A 222 -18.38 -10.91 -6.99
C THR A 222 -18.80 -9.49 -6.67
N ILE A 223 -20.07 -9.30 -6.32
CA ILE A 223 -20.60 -8.00 -5.89
C ILE A 223 -20.92 -8.01 -4.41
N LEU A 224 -20.58 -6.91 -3.73
CA LEU A 224 -20.91 -6.70 -2.32
C LEU A 224 -22.16 -5.82 -2.22
N VAL A 225 -23.25 -6.39 -1.73
CA VAL A 225 -24.51 -5.69 -1.51
C VAL A 225 -24.64 -5.34 -0.02
N ARG A 226 -24.99 -4.08 0.25
CA ARG A 226 -25.13 -3.52 1.60
C ARG A 226 -26.52 -2.95 1.78
N ASN A 227 -26.95 -2.78 3.04
CA ASN A 227 -28.23 -2.16 3.42
C ASN A 227 -29.46 -2.88 2.84
N ILE A 228 -29.49 -4.20 2.98
CA ILE A 228 -30.59 -5.03 2.49
C ILE A 228 -31.80 -4.85 3.43
N PRO A 229 -32.96 -4.43 2.91
CA PRO A 229 -34.19 -4.39 3.70
C PRO A 229 -34.64 -5.82 4.00
N VAL A 230 -35.04 -6.09 5.25
CA VAL A 230 -35.51 -7.41 5.68
C VAL A 230 -36.94 -7.27 6.18
N SER A 231 -37.86 -8.04 5.58
CA SER A 231 -39.25 -8.09 6.01
C SER A 231 -39.41 -8.94 7.27
N ALA A 232 -40.41 -8.61 8.10
CA ALA A 232 -40.70 -9.37 9.31
C ALA A 232 -41.05 -10.83 8.95
N GLY A 233 -40.23 -11.77 9.44
CA GLY A 233 -40.42 -13.21 9.23
C GLY A 233 -39.61 -13.83 8.08
N SER A 234 -38.97 -13.04 7.21
CA SER A 234 -38.04 -13.54 6.19
C SER A 234 -36.59 -13.41 6.64
N SER A 235 -35.73 -14.35 6.29
CA SER A 235 -34.29 -14.17 6.49
C SER A 235 -33.69 -13.22 5.46
N VAL A 236 -32.50 -12.68 5.75
CA VAL A 236 -31.72 -11.89 4.77
C VAL A 236 -31.44 -12.70 3.51
N SER A 237 -31.26 -14.02 3.65
CA SER A 237 -31.04 -14.96 2.54
C SER A 237 -32.23 -14.98 1.60
N ASP A 238 -33.43 -15.13 2.15
CA ASP A 238 -34.67 -15.24 1.38
C ASP A 238 -34.99 -13.93 0.64
N SER A 239 -34.80 -12.79 1.32
CA SER A 239 -35.01 -11.46 0.72
C SER A 239 -34.10 -11.22 -0.48
N VAL A 240 -32.85 -11.66 -0.34
CA VAL A 240 -31.84 -11.59 -1.39
C VAL A 240 -32.17 -12.51 -2.56
N GLU A 241 -32.48 -13.76 -2.27
CA GLU A 241 -32.71 -14.78 -3.29
C GLU A 241 -33.94 -14.43 -4.12
N GLY A 242 -35.01 -13.97 -3.48
CA GLY A 242 -36.20 -13.47 -4.16
C GLY A 242 -35.88 -12.31 -5.12
N PHE A 243 -35.19 -11.27 -4.63
CA PHE A 243 -34.84 -10.10 -5.45
C PHE A 243 -34.01 -10.48 -6.68
N PHE A 244 -32.91 -11.22 -6.50
CA PHE A 244 -32.02 -11.51 -7.63
C PHE A 244 -32.60 -12.54 -8.60
N THR A 245 -33.41 -13.48 -8.11
CA THR A 245 -34.09 -14.44 -9.00
C THR A 245 -35.19 -13.75 -9.82
N GLU A 246 -35.88 -12.76 -9.25
CA GLU A 246 -36.93 -12.01 -9.95
C GLU A 246 -36.36 -11.05 -11.00
N TYR A 247 -35.36 -10.24 -10.65
CA TYR A 247 -34.83 -9.20 -11.54
C TYR A 247 -33.67 -9.67 -12.44
N TYR A 248 -32.94 -10.73 -12.05
CA TYR A 248 -31.71 -11.19 -12.73
C TYR A 248 -31.64 -12.72 -12.87
N PRO A 249 -32.68 -13.40 -13.38
CA PRO A 249 -32.81 -14.86 -13.36
C PRO A 249 -31.71 -15.61 -14.11
N THR A 250 -31.13 -15.02 -15.15
CA THR A 250 -30.11 -15.68 -16.01
C THR A 250 -28.67 -15.44 -15.55
N THR A 251 -28.43 -14.42 -14.73
CA THR A 251 -27.07 -14.01 -14.29
C THR A 251 -26.80 -14.30 -12.81
N TYR A 252 -27.86 -14.50 -12.02
CA TYR A 252 -27.75 -14.85 -10.61
C TYR A 252 -27.30 -16.30 -10.45
N LEU A 253 -26.18 -16.52 -9.75
CA LEU A 253 -25.67 -17.87 -9.45
C LEU A 253 -25.92 -18.26 -7.99
N SER A 254 -25.36 -17.49 -7.07
CA SER A 254 -25.41 -17.80 -5.64
C SER A 254 -25.00 -16.62 -4.78
N HIS A 255 -25.26 -16.73 -3.48
CA HIS A 255 -24.95 -15.70 -2.51
C HIS A 255 -24.42 -16.26 -1.20
N ILE A 256 -23.63 -15.44 -0.49
CA ILE A 256 -23.09 -15.73 0.81
C ILE A 256 -23.43 -14.59 1.75
N VAL A 257 -24.17 -14.91 2.81
CA VAL A 257 -24.53 -13.97 3.85
C VAL A 257 -23.36 -13.79 4.83
N VAL A 258 -22.78 -12.59 4.85
CA VAL A 258 -21.72 -12.20 5.76
C VAL A 258 -22.32 -11.75 7.08
N ARG A 259 -21.91 -12.44 8.14
CA ARG A 259 -22.36 -12.21 9.50
C ARG A 259 -21.27 -11.58 10.36
N ARG A 260 -21.65 -10.90 11.44
CA ARG A 260 -20.67 -10.32 12.38
C ARG A 260 -19.98 -11.43 13.17
N THR A 261 -18.78 -11.78 12.77
CA THR A 261 -17.97 -12.82 13.43
C THR A 261 -16.96 -12.24 14.41
N SER A 262 -17.05 -10.96 14.81
CA SER A 262 -16.00 -10.31 15.62
C SER A 262 -15.67 -11.07 16.92
N LYS A 263 -16.69 -11.62 17.59
CA LYS A 263 -16.53 -12.47 18.78
C LYS A 263 -15.94 -13.85 18.45
N VAL A 264 -16.41 -14.48 17.37
CA VAL A 264 -15.85 -15.76 16.89
C VAL A 264 -14.38 -15.59 16.49
N GLN A 265 -14.04 -14.46 15.86
CA GLN A 265 -12.68 -14.14 15.44
C GLN A 265 -11.76 -13.89 16.64
N SER A 266 -12.24 -13.23 17.70
CA SER A 266 -11.45 -13.09 18.95
C SER A 266 -11.22 -14.45 19.60
N LEU A 267 -12.24 -15.32 19.66
CA LEU A 267 -12.09 -16.68 20.18
C LEU A 267 -11.07 -17.48 19.35
N ILE A 268 -11.11 -17.43 18.02
CA ILE A 268 -10.13 -18.11 17.15
C ILE A 268 -8.71 -17.58 17.40
N ASN A 269 -8.55 -16.27 17.58
CA ASN A 269 -7.26 -15.66 17.83
C ASN A 269 -6.70 -16.06 19.21
N ASP A 270 -7.53 -16.11 20.24
CA ASP A 270 -7.17 -16.59 21.57
C ASP A 270 -6.74 -18.06 21.51
N ALA A 271 -7.47 -18.90 20.77
CA ALA A 271 -7.12 -20.31 20.55
C ALA A 271 -5.74 -20.45 19.90
N LYS A 272 -5.49 -19.67 18.83
CA LYS A 272 -4.19 -19.66 18.14
C LYS A 272 -3.06 -19.22 19.07
N GLN A 273 -3.30 -18.24 19.94
CA GLN A 273 -2.31 -17.78 20.91
C GLN A 273 -2.00 -18.87 21.95
N LEU A 274 -3.04 -19.54 22.48
CA LEU A 274 -2.88 -20.66 23.41
C LEU A 274 -2.14 -21.84 22.76
N TYR A 275 -2.49 -22.19 21.52
CA TYR A 275 -1.84 -23.26 20.78
C TYR A 275 -0.35 -22.97 20.53
N ARG A 276 0.02 -21.73 20.16
CA ARG A 276 1.43 -21.33 20.03
C ARG A 276 2.20 -21.44 21.35
N ARG A 277 1.57 -21.05 22.46
CA ARG A 277 2.18 -21.19 23.80
C ARG A 277 2.34 -22.66 24.19
N LEU A 278 1.36 -23.51 23.89
CA LEU A 278 1.44 -24.96 24.10
C LEU A 278 2.60 -25.58 23.32
N LEU A 279 2.75 -25.24 22.04
CA LEU A 279 3.87 -25.71 21.23
C LEU A 279 5.23 -25.31 21.81
N HIS A 280 5.36 -24.08 22.31
CA HIS A 280 6.58 -23.63 23.00
C HIS A 280 6.85 -24.41 24.29
N LEU A 281 5.83 -24.62 25.13
CA LEU A 281 5.97 -25.38 26.39
C LEU A 281 6.27 -26.86 26.17
N GLN A 282 5.78 -27.43 25.07
CA GLN A 282 6.08 -28.82 24.71
C GLN A 282 7.52 -29.00 24.20
N SER A 283 8.14 -27.92 23.71
CA SER A 283 9.54 -27.88 23.30
C SER A 283 10.56 -27.57 24.42
N GLU A 284 10.11 -27.18 25.62
CA GLU A 284 10.98 -26.86 26.77
C GLU A 284 11.31 -28.10 27.65
N PRO A 285 12.51 -28.15 28.29
CA PRO A 285 12.89 -29.22 29.22
C PRO A 285 11.97 -29.32 30.45
N SER A 286 11.83 -30.52 31.01
CA SER A 286 10.79 -30.92 31.98
C SER A 286 10.66 -30.08 33.25
N GLU A 287 11.66 -29.29 33.65
CA GLU A 287 11.65 -28.56 34.92
C GLU A 287 10.83 -27.25 34.90
N GLN A 288 10.57 -26.64 33.75
CA GLN A 288 9.80 -25.38 33.64
C GLN A 288 8.27 -25.56 33.57
N LYS A 289 7.78 -26.81 33.59
CA LYS A 289 6.36 -27.15 33.39
C LYS A 289 5.44 -26.81 34.56
N TYR A 290 5.98 -26.50 35.72
CA TYR A 290 5.18 -26.19 36.92
C TYR A 290 5.18 -24.67 37.22
N LYS A 291 4.02 -24.10 37.57
CA LYS A 291 3.92 -22.72 38.07
C LYS A 291 3.59 -22.79 39.55
N GLN A 292 4.46 -22.25 40.41
CA GLN A 292 4.17 -22.11 41.83
C GLN A 292 3.37 -20.82 42.02
N VAL A 293 2.09 -20.95 42.37
CA VAL A 293 1.18 -19.81 42.57
C VAL A 293 0.84 -19.73 44.06
N GLY A 294 1.51 -18.83 44.78
CA GLY A 294 1.18 -18.45 46.16
C GLY A 294 1.64 -19.42 47.26
N LEU A 295 1.62 -18.91 48.50
CA LEU A 295 2.11 -19.51 49.76
C LEU A 295 1.47 -20.86 50.17
N PHE A 296 0.58 -21.42 49.36
CA PHE A 296 0.04 -22.77 49.53
C PHE A 296 0.25 -23.56 48.24
N GLU A 297 1.11 -24.57 48.34
CA GLU A 297 1.71 -25.29 47.23
C GLU A 297 0.71 -26.20 46.50
N LYS A 298 0.01 -25.67 45.49
CA LYS A 298 -0.67 -26.48 44.47
C LYS A 298 0.15 -26.47 43.18
N LYS A 299 0.87 -27.57 42.90
CA LYS A 299 1.50 -27.83 41.60
C LYS A 299 0.41 -28.15 40.58
N VAL A 300 0.01 -27.14 39.80
CA VAL A 300 -0.89 -27.35 38.65
C VAL A 300 -0.03 -27.53 37.41
N ASP A 301 -0.25 -28.63 36.68
CA ASP A 301 0.39 -28.86 35.39
C ASP A 301 -0.06 -27.77 34.42
N ARG A 302 0.89 -27.02 33.86
CA ARG A 302 0.59 -25.95 32.90
C ARG A 302 -0.07 -26.52 31.64
N LEU A 303 0.25 -27.76 31.26
CA LEU A 303 -0.34 -28.41 30.08
C LEU A 303 -1.82 -28.69 30.30
N ASP A 304 -2.18 -29.26 31.44
CA ASP A 304 -3.57 -29.53 31.83
C ASP A 304 -4.41 -28.24 31.91
N HIS A 305 -3.84 -27.17 32.50
CA HIS A 305 -4.50 -25.87 32.56
C HIS A 305 -4.78 -25.26 31.18
N TYR A 306 -3.81 -25.32 30.26
CA TYR A 306 -3.98 -24.80 28.91
C TYR A 306 -4.88 -25.69 28.03
N GLY A 307 -4.85 -27.01 28.22
CA GLY A 307 -5.76 -27.95 27.58
C GLY A 307 -7.21 -27.65 27.94
N LYS A 308 -7.52 -27.51 29.24
CA LYS A 308 -8.86 -27.17 29.72
C LYS A 308 -9.37 -25.83 29.21
N ARG A 309 -8.50 -24.80 29.18
CA ARG A 309 -8.86 -23.49 28.60
C ARG A 309 -9.13 -23.57 27.09
N LEU A 310 -8.55 -24.54 26.38
CA LEU A 310 -8.80 -24.72 24.96
C LEU A 310 -10.17 -25.38 24.73
N GLU A 311 -10.55 -26.36 25.55
CA GLU A 311 -11.89 -26.98 25.53
C GLU A 311 -12.99 -25.96 25.83
N ASP A 312 -12.82 -25.13 26.88
CA ASP A 312 -13.76 -24.06 27.21
C ASP A 312 -13.94 -23.06 26.05
N LEU A 313 -12.85 -22.75 25.36
CA LEU A 313 -12.86 -21.82 24.22
C LEU A 313 -13.53 -22.43 22.99
N GLU A 314 -13.33 -23.73 22.74
CA GLU A 314 -14.00 -24.46 21.66
C GLU A 314 -15.51 -24.50 21.89
N GLN A 315 -15.93 -24.79 23.13
CA GLN A 315 -17.35 -24.79 23.48
C GLN A 315 -17.97 -23.40 23.31
N ASN A 316 -17.29 -22.35 23.76
CA ASN A 316 -17.72 -20.96 23.56
C ASN A 316 -17.77 -20.57 22.07
N ALA A 317 -16.83 -21.06 21.26
CA ALA A 317 -16.87 -20.82 19.82
C ALA A 317 -18.08 -21.48 19.16
N ARG A 318 -18.44 -22.71 19.56
CA ARG A 318 -19.64 -23.41 19.07
C ARG A 318 -20.93 -22.70 19.49
N LEU A 319 -20.99 -22.18 20.71
CA LEU A 319 -22.14 -21.40 21.21
C LEU A 319 -22.28 -20.06 20.50
N GLU A 320 -21.19 -19.31 20.35
CA GLU A 320 -21.22 -18.04 19.62
C GLU A 320 -21.52 -18.27 18.14
N GLN A 321 -21.07 -19.38 17.54
CA GLN A 321 -21.39 -19.75 16.16
C GLN A 321 -22.89 -20.06 15.95
N SER A 322 -23.59 -20.57 16.96
CA SER A 322 -25.05 -20.73 16.92
C SER A 322 -25.82 -19.43 17.20
N GLU A 323 -25.22 -18.48 17.93
CA GLU A 323 -25.82 -17.18 18.27
C GLU A 323 -25.64 -16.11 17.17
N VAL A 324 -24.79 -16.33 16.15
CA VAL A 324 -24.58 -15.38 15.04
C VAL A 324 -25.81 -15.29 14.12
N SER A 325 -26.85 -14.61 14.58
CA SER A 325 -28.13 -14.41 13.91
C SER A 325 -28.28 -13.05 13.23
N LEU A 326 -27.30 -12.15 13.35
CA LEU A 326 -27.34 -10.83 12.72
C LEU A 326 -26.38 -10.74 11.53
N ALA A 327 -26.94 -11.04 10.36
CA ALA A 327 -26.36 -10.77 9.05
C ALA A 327 -26.41 -9.27 8.74
N LYS A 328 -25.35 -8.71 8.17
CA LYS A 328 -25.33 -7.29 7.74
C LYS A 328 -24.91 -7.08 6.29
N TYR A 329 -24.31 -8.08 5.65
CA TYR A 329 -23.84 -7.94 4.28
C TYR A 329 -24.09 -9.24 3.51
N VAL A 330 -24.29 -9.15 2.20
CA VAL A 330 -24.34 -10.31 1.33
C VAL A 330 -23.36 -10.09 0.19
N SER A 331 -22.53 -11.11 -0.06
CA SER A 331 -21.61 -11.16 -1.19
C SER A 331 -22.16 -12.17 -2.19
N PHE A 332 -22.25 -11.81 -3.47
CA PHE A 332 -22.81 -12.68 -4.50
C PHE A 332 -21.77 -13.04 -5.54
N GLY A 333 -21.84 -14.25 -6.09
CA GLY A 333 -21.22 -14.56 -7.38
C GLY A 333 -22.21 -14.24 -8.52
N VAL A 334 -21.93 -13.24 -9.34
CA VAL A 334 -22.52 -13.01 -10.66
C VAL A 334 -21.63 -13.68 -11.70
N LEU A 335 -22.03 -14.86 -12.18
CA LEU A 335 -21.46 -15.39 -13.42
C LEU A 335 -22.07 -14.58 -14.56
N GLN A 336 -21.33 -13.62 -15.10
CA GLN A 336 -21.62 -13.12 -16.43
C GLN A 336 -21.29 -14.26 -17.41
N THR A 337 -22.26 -15.16 -17.62
CA THR A 337 -22.24 -16.03 -18.79
C THR A 337 -22.67 -15.20 -19.99
N THR A 338 -22.03 -15.47 -21.13
CA THR A 338 -22.26 -14.91 -22.47
C THR A 338 -21.71 -13.51 -22.78
N VAL A 339 -20.48 -13.51 -23.32
CA VAL A 339 -20.25 -12.97 -24.67
C VAL A 339 -19.61 -14.09 -25.49
N ASN A 340 -20.42 -15.08 -25.89
CA ASN A 340 -20.10 -15.83 -27.09
C ASN A 340 -20.45 -14.90 -28.25
N VAL A 341 -19.44 -14.33 -28.90
CA VAL A 341 -19.60 -13.87 -30.27
C VAL A 341 -19.61 -15.15 -31.11
N GLU A 342 -20.78 -15.77 -31.23
CA GLU A 342 -21.02 -16.68 -32.36
C GLU A 342 -21.23 -15.79 -33.58
N THR A 343 -20.17 -15.66 -34.35
CA THR A 343 -20.26 -15.33 -35.77
C THR A 343 -20.92 -16.51 -36.46
N GLU A 344 -22.19 -16.39 -36.85
CA GLU A 344 -22.77 -17.21 -37.89
C GLU A 344 -23.46 -16.35 -38.95
N SER A 345 -22.82 -16.39 -40.13
CA SER A 345 -23.18 -16.00 -41.50
C SER A 345 -23.81 -14.63 -41.76
#